data_AF-A0A1W2CWX9-F1
#
_entry.id   AF-A0A1W2CWX9-F1
#
_cell.length_a   1.000
_cell.length_b   1.000
_cell.length_c   1.000
_cell.angle_alpha   90.00
_cell.angle_beta   90.00
_cell.angle_gamma   90.00
#
_symmetry.space_group_name_H-M   'P 1'
#
loop_
_entity.id
_entity.type
_entity.pdbx_description
1 polymer ?
#
loop_
_entity_poly.entity_id
_entity_poly.type
_entity_poly.pdbx_seq_one_letter_code
_entity_poly.pdbx_strand_id
1 'polypeptide(L)'
;MLRTRGFDPAQLTIAMTLPSNEAVRTAVEAGAGVAVLSRLVVARALKAGDLVELPLGLPDRAFHALRHKERYRTRAADALTDLIKEQVA
;
A
#
# COMPACT_ATOMS: atom_id res chain seq x y z
N MET A 1 10.34 -2.02 -9.85
CA MET A 1 9.22 -1.86 -10.81
C MET A 1 9.48 -0.81 -11.89
N LEU A 2 9.71 0.47 -11.56
CA LEU A 2 9.97 1.48 -12.60
C LEU A 2 11.26 1.18 -13.39
N ARG A 3 12.35 0.90 -12.68
CA ARG A 3 13.63 0.49 -13.30
C ARG A 3 13.53 -0.76 -14.16
N THR A 4 12.77 -1.77 -13.70
CA THR A 4 12.53 -3.02 -14.46
C THR A 4 11.69 -2.80 -15.73
N ARG A 5 11.08 -1.61 -15.89
CA ARG A 5 10.36 -1.19 -17.09
C ARG A 5 11.09 -0.10 -17.87
N GLY A 6 12.38 0.13 -17.59
CA GLY A 6 13.22 1.08 -18.33
C GLY A 6 13.12 2.54 -17.86
N PHE A 7 12.42 2.83 -16.76
CA PHE A 7 12.32 4.18 -16.21
C PHE A 7 13.29 4.37 -15.04
N ASP A 8 14.12 5.42 -15.08
CA ASP A 8 14.92 5.84 -13.94
C ASP A 8 14.13 6.81 -13.04
N PRO A 9 13.74 6.42 -11.82
CA PRO A 9 13.00 7.29 -10.91
C PRO A 9 13.72 8.60 -10.58
N ALA A 10 15.05 8.63 -10.67
CA ALA A 10 15.83 9.83 -10.37
C ALA A 10 15.66 10.93 -11.43
N GLN A 11 15.16 10.59 -12.63
CA GLN A 11 14.87 11.54 -13.70
C GLN A 11 13.46 12.14 -13.59
N LEU A 12 12.63 11.67 -12.66
CA LEU A 12 11.27 12.18 -12.46
C LEU A 12 11.29 13.43 -11.60
N THR A 13 10.58 14.47 -12.03
CA THR A 13 10.34 15.66 -11.22
C THR A 13 9.28 15.36 -10.16
N ILE A 14 9.62 15.56 -8.88
CA ILE A 14 8.66 15.43 -7.78
C ILE A 14 7.79 16.70 -7.75
N ALA A 15 6.56 16.60 -8.25
CA ALA A 15 5.60 17.70 -8.23
C ALA A 15 4.98 17.93 -6.84
N MET A 16 4.80 16.86 -6.05
CA MET A 16 4.25 16.92 -4.70
C MET A 16 4.71 15.75 -3.84
N THR A 17 4.76 15.97 -2.53
CA THR A 17 4.95 14.93 -1.51
C THR A 17 3.79 15.00 -0.54
N LEU A 18 3.07 13.90 -0.37
CA LEU A 18 1.87 13.83 0.49
C LEU A 18 2.14 12.94 1.71
N PRO A 19 1.54 13.26 2.87
CA PRO A 19 1.92 12.65 4.15
C PRO A 19 1.34 11.25 4.37
N SER A 20 0.36 10.81 3.57
CA SER A 20 -0.28 9.51 3.72
C SER A 20 -0.86 8.96 2.41
N ASN A 21 -1.19 7.67 2.40
CA ASN A 21 -1.85 7.04 1.25
C ASN A 21 -3.25 7.61 1.02
N GLU A 22 -3.95 8.00 2.08
CA GLU A 22 -5.27 8.64 2.01
C GLU A 22 -5.16 10.02 1.35
N ALA A 23 -4.13 10.80 1.68
CA ALA A 23 -3.89 12.09 1.04
C ALA A 23 -3.61 11.91 -0.47
N VAL A 24 -2.84 10.89 -0.85
CA VAL A 24 -2.62 10.54 -2.27
C VAL A 24 -3.94 10.14 -2.94
N ARG A 25 -4.77 9.32 -2.29
CA ARG A 25 -6.09 8.92 -2.81
C ARG A 25 -6.97 10.13 -3.07
N THR A 26 -7.10 11.03 -2.10
CA THR A 26 -7.92 12.24 -2.23
C THR A 26 -7.38 13.18 -3.32
N ALA A 27 -6.06 13.30 -3.48
CA ALA A 27 -5.50 14.07 -4.58
C ALA A 27 -5.87 13.48 -5.95
N VAL A 28 -5.84 12.15 -6.08
CA VAL A 28 -6.25 11.44 -7.32
C VAL A 28 -7.74 11.63 -7.58
N GLU A 29 -8.59 11.46 -6.56
CA GLU A 29 -10.05 11.72 -6.64
C GLU A 29 -10.32 13.18 -7.09
N ALA A 30 -9.47 14.12 -6.68
CA ALA A 30 -9.53 15.54 -7.09
C ALA A 30 -8.87 15.83 -8.45
N GLY A 31 -8.38 14.82 -9.19
CA GLY A 31 -7.84 14.97 -10.53
C GLY A 31 -6.32 15.20 -10.64
N ALA A 32 -5.54 14.90 -9.58
CA ALA A 32 -4.08 15.05 -9.62
C ALA A 32 -3.35 14.04 -10.54
N GLY A 33 -4.07 13.07 -11.13
CA GLY A 33 -3.52 12.10 -12.08
C GLY A 33 -3.85 10.66 -11.68
N VAL A 34 -2.89 9.74 -11.85
CA VAL A 34 -3.02 8.32 -11.51
C VAL A 34 -2.06 7.94 -10.39
N ALA A 35 -2.41 6.96 -9.57
CA ALA A 35 -1.54 6.47 -8.50
C ALA A 35 -1.53 4.95 -8.39
N VAL A 36 -0.42 4.42 -7.85
CA VAL A 36 -0.30 3.03 -7.41
C VAL A 36 -0.49 3.00 -5.91
N LEU A 37 -1.64 2.49 -5.45
CA LEU A 37 -2.02 2.41 -4.04
C LEU A 37 -2.43 1.00 -3.66
N SER A 38 -2.34 0.68 -2.36
CA SER A 38 -2.85 -0.59 -1.83
C SER A 38 -4.36 -0.68 -2.03
N ARG A 39 -4.86 -1.86 -2.43
CA ARG A 39 -6.29 -2.11 -2.56
C ARG A 39 -7.05 -1.91 -1.24
N LEU A 40 -6.38 -2.08 -0.09
CA LEU A 40 -6.93 -1.76 1.23
C LEU A 40 -7.29 -0.28 1.40
N VAL A 41 -6.55 0.63 0.76
CA VAL A 41 -6.76 2.08 0.85
C VAL A 41 -7.87 2.54 -0.10
N VAL A 42 -7.95 1.94 -1.30
CA VAL A 42 -8.86 2.38 -2.37
C VAL A 42 -10.17 1.60 -2.45
N ALA A 43 -10.34 0.50 -1.71
CA ALA A 43 -11.51 -0.38 -1.81
C ALA A 43 -12.87 0.35 -1.72
N ARG A 44 -12.98 1.35 -0.84
CA ARG A 44 -14.21 2.15 -0.72
C ARG A 44 -14.47 3.02 -1.94
N ALA A 45 -13.45 3.73 -2.42
CA ALA A 45 -13.54 4.61 -3.58
C ALA A 45 -13.82 3.81 -4.87
N LEU A 46 -13.21 2.62 -5.02
CA LEU A 46 -13.53 1.71 -6.12
C LEU A 46 -14.99 1.24 -6.06
N LYS A 47 -15.50 0.89 -4.86
CA LYS A 47 -16.89 0.46 -4.68
C LYS A 47 -17.89 1.59 -4.96
N ALA A 48 -17.53 2.83 -4.61
CA ALA A 48 -18.36 4.01 -4.83
C ALA A 48 -18.34 4.50 -6.29
N GLY A 49 -17.34 4.07 -7.09
CA GLY A 49 -17.14 4.53 -8.46
C GLY A 49 -16.34 5.84 -8.56
N ASP A 50 -15.84 6.35 -7.44
CA ASP A 50 -15.00 7.56 -7.38
C ASP A 50 -13.63 7.33 -8.01
N LEU A 51 -13.15 6.08 -7.98
CA LEU A 51 -11.92 5.63 -8.62
C LEU A 51 -12.19 4.41 -9.50
N VAL A 52 -11.37 4.25 -10.53
CA VAL A 52 -11.32 3.06 -11.38
C VAL A 52 -9.95 2.41 -11.29
N GLU A 53 -9.92 1.08 -11.26
CA GLU A 53 -8.67 0.32 -11.29
C GLU A 53 -8.16 0.17 -12.73
N LEU A 54 -6.88 0.47 -12.95
CA LEU A 54 -6.22 0.24 -14.23
C LEU A 54 -5.51 -1.12 -14.19
N PRO A 55 -5.69 -2.00 -15.20
CA PRO A 55 -5.09 -3.32 -15.21
C PRO A 55 -3.58 -3.21 -15.45
N LEU A 56 -2.82 -3.13 -14.35
CA LEU A 56 -1.37 -3.05 -14.36
C LEU A 56 -0.81 -4.22 -13.55
N GLY A 57 -0.06 -5.12 -14.20
CA GLY A 57 0.60 -6.22 -13.51
C GLY A 57 1.65 -5.72 -12.52
N LEU A 58 1.27 -5.61 -11.25
CA LEU A 58 2.13 -5.23 -10.14
C LEU A 58 2.53 -6.48 -9.36
N PRO A 59 3.78 -6.57 -8.86
CA PRO A 59 4.17 -7.67 -7.99
C PRO A 59 3.42 -7.57 -6.66
N ASP A 60 3.14 -8.73 -6.06
CA ASP A 60 2.55 -8.79 -4.73
C ASP A 60 3.47 -8.15 -3.68
N ARG A 61 2.86 -7.42 -2.75
CA ARG A 61 3.56 -6.84 -1.61
C ARG A 61 3.50 -7.83 -0.44
N ALA A 62 4.63 -8.41 -0.08
CA ALA A 62 4.75 -9.19 1.15
C ALA A 62 4.62 -8.29 2.38
N PHE A 63 3.77 -8.67 3.34
CA PHE A 63 3.72 -8.07 4.66
C PHE A 63 4.46 -8.95 5.66
N HIS A 64 5.24 -8.34 6.54
CA HIS A 64 6.03 -9.04 7.55
C HIS A 64 5.70 -8.52 8.94
N ALA A 65 5.46 -9.43 9.88
CA ALA A 65 5.38 -9.11 11.30
C ALA A 65 6.81 -9.03 11.87
N LEU A 66 7.19 -7.85 12.38
CA LEU A 66 8.49 -7.63 13.01
C LEU A 66 8.34 -7.62 14.53
N ARG A 67 9.30 -8.25 15.22
CA ARG A 67 9.40 -8.22 16.68
C ARG A 67 10.83 -7.93 17.12
N HIS A 68 10.97 -7.24 18.25
CA HIS A 68 12.27 -6.99 18.85
C HIS A 68 12.79 -8.26 19.54
N LYS A 69 13.99 -8.73 19.15
CA LYS A 69 14.55 -10.02 19.60
C LYS A 69 14.73 -10.12 21.12
N GLU A 70 15.00 -9.00 21.79
CA GLU A 70 15.30 -8.95 23.23
C GLU A 70 14.07 -8.68 24.10
N ARG A 71 12.90 -8.46 23.48
CA ARG A 71 11.66 -8.19 24.23
C ARG A 71 10.94 -9.49 24.51
N TYR A 72 10.48 -9.64 25.75
CA TYR A 72 9.73 -10.81 26.17
C TYR A 72 8.47 -10.99 25.29
N ARG A 73 8.25 -12.23 24.88
CA ARG A 73 7.13 -12.63 24.03
C ARG A 73 5.90 -12.87 24.90
N THR A 74 4.91 -11.99 24.81
CA THR A 74 3.68 -12.11 25.60
C THR A 74 2.69 -13.04 24.90
N ARG A 75 1.82 -13.70 25.69
CA ARG A 75 0.72 -14.51 25.15
C ARG A 75 -0.22 -13.72 24.24
N ALA A 76 -0.41 -12.42 24.53
CA ALA A 76 -1.22 -11.53 23.72
C ALA A 76 -0.57 -11.24 22.35
N ALA A 77 0.75 -11.04 22.30
CA ALA A 77 1.47 -10.85 21.04
C ALA A 77 1.41 -12.10 20.16
N ASP A 78 1.41 -13.29 20.77
CA ASP A 78 1.29 -14.57 20.07
C ASP A 78 -0.10 -14.75 19.50
N ALA A 79 -1.12 -14.56 20.32
CA ALA A 79 -2.50 -14.61 19.87
C ALA A 79 -2.77 -13.64 18.71
N LEU A 80 -2.24 -12.41 18.77
CA LEU A 80 -2.37 -11.45 17.66
C LEU A 80 -1.67 -11.95 16.39
N THR A 81 -0.46 -12.49 16.51
CA THR A 81 0.30 -12.98 15.35
C THR A 81 -0.39 -14.17 14.71
N ASP A 82 -0.99 -15.05 15.51
CA ASP A 82 -1.72 -16.21 15.01
C ASP A 82 -3.04 -15.78 14.34
N LEU A 83 -3.78 -14.83 14.93
CA LEU A 83 -4.97 -14.22 14.29
C LEU A 83 -4.64 -13.60 12.92
N ILE A 84 -3.52 -12.87 12.82
CA ILE A 84 -3.10 -12.24 11.55
C ILE A 84 -2.80 -13.31 10.49
N LYS A 85 -2.22 -14.46 10.87
CA LYS A 85 -1.95 -15.55 9.91
C LYS A 85 -3.24 -16.18 9.40
N GLU A 86 -4.26 -16.31 10.25
CA GLU A 86 -5.57 -16.86 9.87
C GLU A 86 -6.30 -15.96 8.85
N GLN A 87 -6.13 -14.63 8.93
CA GLN A 87 -6.75 -13.67 8.00
C GLN A 87 -6.08 -13.57 6.62
N VAL A 88 -4.87 -14.12 6.45
CA VAL A 88 -4.09 -14.05 5.20
C VAL A 88 -4.25 -15.34 4.36
N ALA A 89 -4.95 -16.36 4.88
CA ALA A 89 -5.35 -17.58 4.16
C ALA A 89 -6.68 -17.39 3.43
#